data_AF-A0A1R4IXT7-F1
#
_entry.id   AF-A0A1R4IXT7-F1
#
_cell.length_a   1.000
_cell.length_b   1.000
_cell.length_c   1.000
_cell.angle_alpha   90.00
_cell.angle_beta   90.00
_cell.angle_gamma   90.00
#
_symmetry.space_group_name_H-M   'P 1'
#
loop_
_entity.id
_entity.type
_entity.pdbx_description
1 polymer ?
#
loop_
_entity_poly.entity_id
_entity_poly.type
_entity_poly.pdbx_seq_one_letter_code
_entity_poly.pdbx_strand_id
1 'polypeptide(L)'
;MTRRIYQAIFLISIVVFTFLFAKEIKGVGNLFPHVDKVAHFGIFFILAIIMDKAFKLPLYAQILLLAGYGAAIEIMQDALPYRQASIADFIADFAGAASYFIIKAILTPRKKNSHG
;
A
#
# COMPACT_ATOMS: atom_id res chain seq x y z
N MET A 1 -13.94 -3.52 -17.59
CA MET A 1 -12.59 -2.90 -17.62
C MET A 1 -11.56 -3.99 -17.86
N THR A 2 -10.72 -3.88 -18.89
CA THR A 2 -9.73 -4.92 -19.18
C THR A 2 -8.60 -4.88 -18.15
N ARG A 3 -8.04 -6.05 -17.81
CA ARG A 3 -6.94 -6.20 -16.83
C ARG A 3 -5.76 -5.25 -17.09
N ARG A 4 -5.49 -4.95 -18.36
CA ARG A 4 -4.45 -4.01 -18.79
C ARG A 4 -4.65 -2.60 -18.23
N ILE A 5 -5.89 -2.16 -18.06
CA ILE A 5 -6.18 -0.82 -17.51
C ILE A 5 -5.83 -0.79 -16.02
N TYR A 6 -6.17 -1.84 -15.25
CA TYR A 6 -5.76 -1.91 -13.84
C TYR A 6 -4.24 -1.99 -13.68
N GLN A 7 -3.54 -2.67 -14.58
CA GLN A 7 -2.07 -2.68 -14.58
C GLN A 7 -1.49 -1.29 -14.88
N ALA A 8 -2.04 -0.57 -15.86
CA ALA A 8 -1.64 0.81 -16.15
C ALA A 8 -1.91 1.72 -14.95
N ILE A 9 -3.09 1.62 -14.33
CA ILE A 9 -3.42 2.37 -13.11
C ILE A 9 -2.45 2.03 -12.00
N PHE A 10 -2.13 0.76 -11.77
CA PHE A 10 -1.17 0.36 -10.75
C PHE A 10 0.21 0.99 -10.98
N LEU A 11 0.73 0.92 -12.20
CA LEU A 11 2.02 1.51 -12.54
C LEU A 11 2.03 3.02 -12.35
N ILE A 12 0.97 3.70 -12.78
CA ILE A 12 0.79 5.14 -12.57
C ILE A 12 0.71 5.46 -11.07
N SER A 13 -0.06 4.69 -10.30
CA SER A 13 -0.19 4.84 -8.85
C SER A 13 1.15 4.69 -8.14
N ILE A 14 1.97 3.70 -8.49
CA ILE A 14 3.31 3.52 -7.92
C ILE A 14 4.17 4.76 -8.17
N VAL A 15 4.21 5.24 -9.42
CA VAL A 15 4.99 6.45 -9.78
C VAL A 15 4.49 7.67 -9.00
N VAL A 16 3.19 7.93 -9.03
CA VAL A 16 2.57 9.08 -8.36
C VAL A 16 2.80 9.04 -6.86
N PHE A 17 2.55 7.89 -6.21
CA PHE A 17 2.72 7.78 -4.77
C PHE A 17 4.19 7.84 -4.35
N THR A 18 5.13 7.32 -5.15
CA THR A 18 6.56 7.50 -4.89
C THR A 18 6.92 8.99 -4.85
N PHE A 19 6.46 9.78 -5.83
CA PHE A 19 6.67 11.23 -5.84
C PHE A 19 5.99 11.93 -4.66
N LEU A 20 4.80 11.48 -4.25
CA LEU A 20 4.10 12.05 -3.10
C LEU A 20 4.81 11.75 -1.78
N PHE A 21 5.30 10.52 -1.59
CA PHE A 21 6.07 10.14 -0.39
C PHE A 21 7.46 10.79 -0.34
N ALA A 22 8.05 11.11 -1.49
CA ALA A 22 9.29 11.88 -1.54
C ALA A 22 9.09 13.35 -1.11
N LYS A 23 7.87 13.89 -1.14
CA LYS A 23 7.60 15.26 -0.72
C LYS A 23 7.41 15.33 0.80
N GLU A 24 8.26 16.10 1.47
CA GLU A 24 8.01 16.51 2.85
C GLU A 24 6.97 17.65 2.86
N ILE A 25 5.79 17.39 3.44
CA ILE A 25 4.77 18.44 3.61
C ILE A 25 5.01 19.15 4.95
N LYS A 26 5.77 20.24 4.91
CA LYS A 26 6.06 21.08 6.08
C LYS A 26 4.77 21.74 6.61
N GLY A 27 4.61 21.74 7.94
CA GLY A 27 3.54 22.46 8.64
C GLY A 27 2.23 21.70 8.90
N VAL A 28 1.95 20.61 8.18
CA VAL A 28 0.73 19.81 8.42
C VAL A 28 0.83 18.99 9.71
N GLY A 29 2.03 18.47 10.02
CA GLY A 29 2.28 17.72 11.27
C GLY A 29 2.06 18.55 12.55
N ASN A 30 2.19 19.88 12.47
CA ASN A 30 1.90 20.76 13.60
C ASN A 30 0.40 20.91 13.87
N LEU A 31 -0.44 20.77 12.85
CA LEU A 31 -1.90 20.87 12.96
C LEU A 31 -2.55 19.51 13.22
N PHE A 32 -2.01 18.45 12.61
CA PHE A 32 -2.50 17.08 12.74
C PHE A 32 -1.32 16.13 12.97
N PRO A 33 -1.00 15.85 14.25
CA PRO A 33 -0.01 14.84 14.59
C PRO A 33 -0.39 13.48 13.97
N HIS A 34 0.57 12.78 13.37
CA HIS A 34 0.41 11.42 12.78
C HIS A 34 -0.40 11.33 11.48
N VAL A 35 -0.70 12.46 10.83
CA VAL A 35 -1.41 12.49 9.53
C VAL A 35 -0.65 11.74 8.42
N ASP A 36 0.67 11.71 8.50
CA ASP A 36 1.56 10.93 7.66
C ASP A 36 1.24 9.43 7.76
N LYS A 37 1.12 8.89 8.96
CA LYS A 37 0.77 7.47 9.17
C LYS A 37 -0.60 7.10 8.59
N VAL A 38 -1.56 8.01 8.71
CA VAL A 38 -2.90 7.82 8.11
C VAL A 38 -2.82 7.82 6.59
N ALA A 39 -2.00 8.70 6.00
CA ALA A 39 -1.76 8.73 4.57
C ALA A 39 -1.08 7.46 4.08
N HIS A 40 -0.03 7.00 4.76
CA HIS A 40 0.67 5.73 4.51
C HIS A 40 -0.32 4.55 4.49
N PHE A 41 -1.11 4.41 5.57
CA PHE A 41 -2.16 3.39 5.66
C PHE A 41 -3.16 3.46 4.50
N GLY A 42 -3.72 4.63 4.23
CA GLY A 42 -4.75 4.82 3.20
C GLY A 42 -4.23 4.55 1.78
N ILE A 43 -3.02 5.01 1.48
CA ILE A 43 -2.39 4.81 0.17
C ILE A 43 -2.11 3.31 -0.05
N PHE A 44 -1.56 2.61 0.94
CA PHE A 44 -1.27 1.19 0.82
C PHE A 44 -2.53 0.32 0.75
N PHE A 45 -3.60 0.71 1.43
CA PHE A 45 -4.91 0.08 1.28
C PHE A 45 -5.43 0.17 -0.17
N ILE A 46 -5.36 1.36 -0.77
CA ILE A 46 -5.78 1.60 -2.16
C ILE A 46 -4.88 0.84 -3.13
N LEU A 47 -3.56 0.85 -2.92
CA LEU A 47 -2.62 0.09 -3.73
C LEU A 47 -2.91 -1.41 -3.69
N ALA A 48 -3.25 -1.95 -2.52
CA ALA A 48 -3.63 -3.36 -2.39
C ALA A 48 -4.90 -3.70 -3.19
N ILE A 49 -5.93 -2.84 -3.16
CA ILE A 49 -7.13 -3.00 -4.00
C ILE A 49 -6.76 -3.01 -5.49
N ILE A 50 -5.94 -2.07 -5.93
CA ILE A 50 -5.56 -1.93 -7.34
C ILE A 50 -4.74 -3.16 -7.76
N MET A 51 -3.80 -3.59 -6.92
CA MET A 51 -2.91 -4.71 -7.22
C MET A 51 -3.68 -6.03 -7.35
N ASP A 52 -4.62 -6.28 -6.45
CA ASP A 52 -5.46 -7.48 -6.48
C ASP A 52 -6.34 -7.55 -7.75
N LYS A 53 -6.79 -6.40 -8.25
CA LYS A 53 -7.53 -6.30 -9.52
C LYS A 53 -6.62 -6.35 -10.75
N ALA A 54 -5.39 -5.85 -10.65
CA ALA A 54 -4.43 -5.78 -11.74
C ALA A 54 -3.77 -7.13 -12.04
N PHE A 55 -3.46 -7.91 -11.00
CA PHE A 55 -2.64 -9.11 -11.13
C PHE A 55 -3.31 -10.36 -10.56
N LYS A 56 -3.23 -11.46 -11.32
CA LYS A 56 -3.59 -12.81 -10.85
C LYS A 56 -2.41 -13.42 -10.08
N LEU A 57 -2.00 -12.78 -8.99
CA LEU A 57 -0.91 -13.24 -8.13
C LEU A 57 -1.47 -13.91 -6.87
N PRO A 58 -0.78 -14.93 -6.32
CA PRO A 58 -1.16 -15.49 -5.04
C PRO A 58 -0.97 -14.43 -3.93
N LEU A 59 -1.77 -14.54 -2.87
CA LEU A 59 -1.80 -13.55 -1.78
C LEU A 59 -0.42 -13.25 -1.19
N TYR A 60 0.41 -14.27 -0.97
CA TYR A 60 1.76 -14.07 -0.41
C TYR A 60 2.64 -13.20 -1.32
N ALA A 61 2.58 -13.39 -2.65
CA ALA A 61 3.34 -12.57 -3.58
C ALA A 61 2.83 -11.13 -3.56
N GLN A 62 1.52 -10.94 -3.37
CA GLN A 62 0.96 -9.62 -3.27
C GLN A 62 1.43 -8.89 -2.00
N ILE A 63 1.40 -9.57 -0.86
CA ILE A 63 1.89 -9.03 0.41
C ILE A 63 3.38 -8.71 0.32
N LEU A 64 4.20 -9.60 -0.24
CA LEU A 64 5.64 -9.38 -0.38
C LEU A 64 5.98 -8.20 -1.28
N LEU A 65 5.27 -8.02 -2.40
CA LEU A 65 5.50 -6.89 -3.30
C LEU A 65 5.12 -5.55 -2.64
N LEU A 66 4.00 -5.49 -1.94
CA LEU A 66 3.59 -4.28 -1.23
C LEU A 66 4.53 -3.99 -0.05
N ALA A 67 4.88 -4.99 0.76
CA ALA A 67 5.84 -4.81 1.85
C ALA A 67 7.22 -4.38 1.32
N GLY A 68 7.69 -4.98 0.23
CA GLY A 68 8.93 -4.58 -0.43
C GLY A 68 8.88 -3.15 -0.96
N TYR A 69 7.74 -2.73 -1.52
CA TYR A 69 7.54 -1.34 -1.94
C TYR A 69 7.54 -0.35 -0.77
N GLY A 70 6.84 -0.65 0.34
CA GLY A 70 6.89 0.18 1.56
C GLY A 70 8.31 0.30 2.12
N ALA A 71 9.04 -0.81 2.22
CA ALA A 71 10.44 -0.78 2.66
C ALA A 71 11.32 0.07 1.72
N ALA A 72 11.10 -0.01 0.40
CA ALA A 72 11.82 0.81 -0.57
C ALA A 72 11.50 2.30 -0.43
N ILE A 73 10.25 2.66 -0.09
CA ILE A 73 9.85 4.05 0.19
C ILE A 73 10.61 4.56 1.42
N GLU A 74 10.65 3.81 2.52
CA GLU A 74 11.39 4.22 3.72
C GLU A 74 12.89 4.40 3.44
N ILE A 75 13.52 3.46 2.73
CA ILE A 75 14.93 3.57 2.34
C ILE A 75 15.16 4.80 1.46
N MET A 76 14.27 5.07 0.51
CA MET A 76 14.34 6.27 -0.32
C MET A 76 14.20 7.54 0.55
N GLN A 77 13.26 7.54 1.50
CA GLN A 77 13.03 8.67 2.39
C GLN A 77 14.24 8.97 3.29
N ASP A 78 14.91 7.95 3.81
CA ASP A 78 16.14 8.09 4.60
C ASP A 78 17.29 8.73 3.80
N ALA A 79 17.32 8.47 2.49
CA ALA A 79 18.33 9.04 1.60
C ALA A 79 18.08 10.52 1.23
N LEU A 80 16.91 11.09 1.58
CA LEU A 80 16.57 12.48 1.29
C LEU A 80 16.91 13.39 2.48
N PRO A 81 17.64 14.50 2.29
CA PRO A 81 18.10 15.35 3.40
C PRO A 81 16.98 16.09 4.15
N TYR A 82 15.77 16.10 3.58
CA TYR A 82 14.58 16.74 4.12
C TYR A 82 13.49 15.71 4.46
N ARG A 83 13.79 14.41 4.47
CA ARG A 83 12.84 13.38 4.90
C ARG A 83 13.59 12.39 5.79
N GLN A 84 12.85 11.64 6.59
CA GLN A 84 13.42 10.63 7.48
C GLN A 84 12.59 9.36 7.35
N ALA A 85 13.26 8.22 7.35
CA ALA A 85 12.58 6.95 7.50
C ALA A 85 11.94 6.83 8.88
N SER A 86 10.80 6.16 8.91
CA SER A 86 9.97 5.90 10.07
C SER A 86 9.51 4.45 10.02
N ILE A 87 9.98 3.65 10.99
CA ILE A 87 9.47 2.29 11.19
C ILE A 87 7.95 2.31 11.41
N ALA A 88 7.41 3.38 12.00
CA ALA A 88 5.98 3.53 12.19
C ALA A 88 5.22 3.73 10.85
N ASP A 89 5.85 4.38 9.88
CA ASP A 89 5.27 4.61 8.54
C ASP A 89 5.28 3.30 7.76
N PHE A 90 6.37 2.52 7.84
CA PHE A 90 6.42 1.14 7.32
C PHE A 90 5.34 0.23 7.92
N ILE A 91 5.11 0.31 9.23
CA ILE A 91 4.05 -0.47 9.89
C ILE A 91 2.67 -0.01 9.38
N ALA A 92 2.47 1.30 9.16
CA ALA A 92 1.24 1.83 8.62
C ALA A 92 0.99 1.34 7.18
N ASP A 93 2.02 1.29 6.34
CA ASP A 93 1.98 0.73 4.99
C ASP A 93 1.55 -0.74 5.01
N PHE A 94 2.22 -1.53 5.84
CA PHE A 94 1.91 -2.95 5.98
C PHE A 94 0.49 -3.17 6.50
N ALA A 95 0.06 -2.40 7.52
CA ALA A 95 -1.29 -2.47 8.07
C ALA A 95 -2.36 -2.07 7.05
N GLY A 96 -2.10 -1.04 6.23
CA GLY A 96 -2.98 -0.60 5.15
C GLY A 96 -3.20 -1.71 4.14
N ALA A 97 -2.12 -2.30 3.62
CA ALA A 97 -2.19 -3.41 2.68
C ALA A 97 -2.86 -4.66 3.29
N ALA A 98 -2.49 -5.04 4.51
CA ALA A 98 -3.03 -6.22 5.18
C ALA A 98 -4.54 -6.09 5.46
N SER A 99 -4.99 -4.90 5.87
CA SER A 99 -6.40 -4.67 6.20
C SER A 99 -7.32 -4.91 4.98
N TYR A 100 -6.89 -4.54 3.77
CA TYR A 100 -7.63 -4.87 2.55
C TYR A 100 -7.79 -6.39 2.37
N PHE A 101 -6.70 -7.15 2.48
CA PHE A 101 -6.75 -8.60 2.28
C PHE A 101 -7.56 -9.31 3.36
N ILE A 102 -7.49 -8.83 4.61
CA ILE A 102 -8.32 -9.33 5.72
C ILE A 102 -9.81 -9.09 5.40
N ILE A 103 -10.18 -7.87 5.01
CA ILE A 103 -11.56 -7.54 4.64
C ILE A 103 -12.03 -8.42 3.48
N LYS A 104 -11.20 -8.56 2.43
CA LYS A 104 -11.51 -9.44 1.29
C LYS A 104 -11.72 -10.88 1.73
N ALA A 105 -10.88 -11.41 2.62
CA ALA A 105 -10.99 -12.78 3.13
C ALA A 105 -12.28 -12.98 3.95
N ILE A 106 -12.68 -12.00 4.76
CA ILE A 106 -13.92 -12.04 5.54
C ILE A 106 -15.15 -11.98 4.62
N LEU A 107 -15.13 -11.11 3.60
CA LEU A 107 -16.26 -10.88 2.70
C LEU A 107 -16.38 -11.94 1.60
N THR A 108 -15.35 -12.73 1.34
CA THR A 108 -15.40 -13.82 0.36
C THR A 108 -15.81 -15.11 1.05
N PRO A 109 -17.09 -15.53 0.98
CA PRO A 109 -17.52 -16.76 1.63
C PRO A 109 -16.69 -17.95 1.11
N ARG A 110 -16.08 -18.69 2.05
CA ARG A 110 -15.33 -19.90 1.73
C ARG A 110 -16.29 -20.88 1.10
N LYS A 111 -16.14 -21.16 -0.20
CA LYS A 111 -16.92 -22.19 -0.90
C LYS A 111 -16.61 -23.52 -0.18
N LYS A 112 -17.55 -24.01 0.63
CA LYS A 112 -17.43 -25.29 1.32
C LYS A 112 -17.43 -26.36 0.22
N ASN A 113 -16.30 -27.03 0.01
CA ASN A 113 -16.27 -28.19 -0.87
C ASN A 113 -17.17 -29.26 -0.22
N SER A 114 -18.37 -29.43 -0.78
CA SER A 114 -19.19 -30.60 -0.50
C SER A 114 -18.49 -31.77 -1.17
N HIS A 115 -17.70 -32.51 -0.40
CA HIS A 115 -17.39 -33.89 -0.76
C HIS A 115 -18.67 -34.68 -0.49
N GLY A 116 -19.37 -35.01 -1.58
CA GLY A 116 -20.40 -36.05 -1.58
C GLY A 116 -19.76 -37.43 -1.62
#